data_AF-L0ML03-F1
#
_entry.id   AF-L0ML03-F1
#
_cell.length_a   1.000
_cell.length_b   1.000
_cell.length_c   1.000
_cell.angle_alpha   90.00
_cell.angle_beta   90.00
_cell.angle_gamma   90.00
#
_symmetry.space_group_name_H-M   'P 1'
#
loop_
_entity.id
_entity.type
_entity.pdbx_description
1 polymer ?
#
loop_
_entity_poly.entity_id
_entity_poly.type
_entity_poly.pdbx_seq_one_letter_code
_entity_poly.pdbx_strand_id
1 'polypeptide(L)'
;MLNATSNTKDIVLKEVSFICNQENIFDDEIIVTEHSDLTNELNFSSLMLARLVMVLNDKFGTEPFSKDFHFSEVKVVSDVISAYKTPKTTINTTKTEG
;
A
#
# COMPACT_ATOMS: atom_id res chain seq x y z
N MET A 1 -8.43 0.20 23.80
CA MET A 1 -7.92 1.14 22.78
C MET A 1 -7.21 0.31 21.73
N LEU A 2 -7.77 0.20 20.52
CA LEU A 2 -7.14 -0.54 19.43
C LEU A 2 -5.97 0.30 18.91
N ASN A 3 -4.75 -0.24 19.04
CA ASN A 3 -3.53 0.37 18.53
C ASN A 3 -3.67 0.63 17.02
N ALA A 4 -3.79 1.89 16.62
CA ALA A 4 -3.96 2.31 15.23
C ALA A 4 -2.87 1.74 14.30
N THR A 5 -1.66 1.51 14.82
CA THR A 5 -0.51 0.97 14.09
C THR A 5 -0.64 -0.51 13.71
N SER A 6 -1.36 -1.31 14.53
CA SER A 6 -1.68 -2.71 14.19
C SER A 6 -2.64 -2.74 13.01
N ASN A 7 -3.61 -1.81 13.01
CA ASN A 7 -4.70 -1.79 12.04
C ASN A 7 -4.21 -1.59 10.59
N THR A 8 -3.29 -0.65 10.35
CA THR A 8 -2.77 -0.42 8.98
C THR A 8 -2.06 -1.64 8.42
N LYS A 9 -1.20 -2.29 9.22
CA LYS A 9 -0.48 -3.49 8.79
C LYS A 9 -1.45 -4.61 8.44
N ASP A 10 -2.40 -4.88 9.33
CA ASP A 10 -3.37 -5.96 9.17
C ASP A 10 -4.27 -5.73 7.94
N ILE A 11 -4.71 -4.48 7.71
CA ILE A 11 -5.48 -4.12 6.52
C ILE A 11 -4.65 -4.33 5.25
N VAL A 12 -3.43 -3.79 5.18
CA VAL A 12 -2.61 -3.88 3.96
C VAL A 12 -2.30 -5.34 3.62
N LEU A 13 -1.89 -6.15 4.61
CA LEU A 13 -1.63 -7.59 4.40
C LEU A 13 -2.88 -8.30 3.87
N LYS A 14 -4.05 -8.02 4.47
CA LYS A 14 -5.31 -8.63 4.05
C LYS A 14 -5.69 -8.27 2.61
N GLU A 15 -5.52 -7.01 2.21
CA GLU A 15 -5.84 -6.58 0.84
C GLU A 15 -4.85 -7.14 -0.19
N VAL A 16 -3.56 -7.24 0.14
CA VAL A 16 -2.56 -7.89 -0.73
C VAL A 16 -2.92 -9.36 -0.92
N SER A 17 -3.20 -10.10 0.16
CA SER A 17 -3.64 -11.50 0.08
C SER A 17 -4.92 -11.65 -0.73
N PHE A 18 -5.89 -10.75 -0.56
CA PHE A 18 -7.14 -10.78 -1.31
C PHE A 18 -6.90 -10.66 -2.82
N ILE A 19 -6.06 -9.72 -3.26
CA ILE A 19 -5.74 -9.53 -4.67
C ILE A 19 -4.96 -10.73 -5.24
N CYS A 20 -4.01 -11.29 -4.51
CA CYS A 20 -3.31 -12.52 -4.93
C CYS A 20 -4.29 -13.66 -5.19
N ASN A 21 -5.28 -13.84 -4.30
CA ASN A 21 -6.27 -14.91 -4.39
C ASN A 21 -7.28 -14.67 -5.53
N GLN A 22 -7.69 -13.43 -5.79
CA GLN A 22 -8.63 -13.11 -6.87
C GLN A 22 -8.08 -13.42 -8.26
N GLU A 23 -6.79 -13.17 -8.45
CA GLU A 23 -6.12 -13.35 -9.74
C GLU A 23 -5.65 -14.80 -9.96
N ASN A 24 -5.95 -15.74 -9.03
CA ASN A 24 -5.53 -17.16 -9.05
C ASN A 24 -4.04 -17.32 -9.41
N ILE A 25 -3.19 -16.44 -8.90
CA ILE A 25 -1.77 -16.40 -9.31
C ILE A 25 -1.00 -17.63 -8.77
N PHE A 26 -1.55 -18.28 -7.74
CA PHE A 26 -0.91 -19.39 -7.05
C PHE A 26 -1.91 -20.53 -6.86
N ASP A 27 -1.45 -21.75 -7.17
CA ASP A 27 -2.21 -22.99 -6.95
C ASP A 27 -2.29 -23.37 -5.46
N ASP A 28 -1.40 -22.81 -4.64
CA ASP A 28 -1.31 -23.01 -3.19
C ASP A 28 -1.59 -21.70 -2.41
N GLU A 29 -1.97 -21.83 -1.13
CA GLU A 29 -2.22 -20.70 -0.24
C GLU A 29 -0.95 -19.86 -0.03
N ILE A 30 -0.94 -18.63 -0.55
CA ILE A 30 0.18 -17.71 -0.36
C ILE A 30 0.22 -17.14 1.05
N ILE A 31 1.41 -17.19 1.64
CA ILE A 31 1.71 -16.51 2.90
C ILE A 31 2.26 -15.12 2.56
N VAL A 32 1.42 -14.09 2.69
CA VAL A 32 1.85 -12.70 2.54
C VAL A 32 2.42 -12.20 3.87
N THR A 33 3.65 -11.67 3.82
CA THR A 33 4.29 -11.00 4.97
C THR A 33 4.67 -9.56 4.62
N GLU A 34 5.09 -8.78 5.62
CA GLU A 34 5.56 -7.40 5.37
C GLU A 34 6.84 -7.33 4.53
N HIS A 35 7.57 -8.44 4.44
CA HIS A 35 8.81 -8.54 3.68
C HIS A 35 8.62 -9.17 2.29
N SER A 36 7.40 -9.63 1.97
CA SER A 36 7.12 -10.24 0.68
C SER A 36 7.34 -9.24 -0.46
N ASP A 37 8.06 -9.68 -1.48
CA ASP A 37 8.33 -8.87 -2.67
C ASP A 37 7.07 -8.83 -3.55
N LEU A 38 6.53 -7.64 -3.77
CA LEU A 38 5.30 -7.47 -4.54
C LEU A 38 5.48 -7.95 -5.98
N THR A 39 6.63 -7.69 -6.60
CA THR A 39 6.84 -7.99 -8.03
C THR A 39 7.36 -9.40 -8.26
N ASN A 40 8.39 -9.82 -7.53
CA ASN A 40 9.12 -11.06 -7.81
C ASN A 40 8.54 -12.28 -7.09
N GLU A 41 7.95 -12.09 -5.91
CA GLU A 41 7.37 -13.18 -5.11
C GLU A 41 5.85 -13.26 -5.32
N LEU A 42 5.16 -12.12 -5.23
CA LEU A 42 3.70 -12.05 -5.34
C LEU A 42 3.20 -11.78 -6.77
N ASN A 43 4.09 -11.56 -7.73
CA ASN A 43 3.78 -11.29 -9.14
C ASN A 43 2.73 -10.16 -9.34
N PHE A 44 2.74 -9.13 -8.51
CA PHE A 44 1.89 -7.95 -8.68
C PHE A 44 2.23 -7.24 -9.98
N SER A 45 1.28 -7.24 -10.91
CA SER A 45 1.31 -6.34 -12.05
C SER A 45 1.07 -4.89 -11.61
N SER A 46 1.44 -3.92 -12.46
CA SER A 46 1.12 -2.51 -12.23
C SER A 46 -0.39 -2.25 -12.08
N LEU A 47 -1.24 -3.06 -12.74
CA LEU A 47 -2.69 -2.98 -12.60
C LEU A 47 -3.16 -3.44 -11.21
N MET A 48 -2.60 -4.54 -10.70
CA MET A 48 -2.88 -5.02 -9.35
C MET A 48 -2.44 -4.02 -8.29
N LEU A 49 -1.26 -3.42 -8.47
CA LEU A 49 -0.75 -2.38 -7.58
C LEU A 49 -1.65 -1.14 -7.60
N ALA A 50 -2.10 -0.69 -8.77
CA ALA A 50 -3.04 0.42 -8.89
C ALA A 50 -4.37 0.12 -8.18
N ARG A 51 -4.92 -1.10 -8.36
CA ARG A 51 -6.14 -1.54 -7.67
C ARG A 51 -5.96 -1.56 -6.15
N LEU A 52 -4.84 -2.10 -5.66
CA LEU A 52 -4.50 -2.09 -4.24
C LEU A 52 -4.51 -0.66 -3.70
N VAL A 53 -3.82 0.26 -4.36
CA VAL A 53 -3.75 1.66 -3.94
C VAL A 53 -5.13 2.32 -3.92
N MET A 54 -5.98 2.09 -4.94
CA MET A 54 -7.34 2.62 -4.94
C MET A 54 -8.17 2.14 -3.75
N VAL A 55 -8.09 0.83 -3.44
CA VAL A 55 -8.81 0.24 -2.30
C VAL A 55 -8.29 0.77 -0.96
N LEU A 56 -6.98 0.89 -0.81
CA LEU A 56 -6.38 1.41 0.41
C LEU A 56 -6.68 2.91 0.58
N ASN A 57 -6.70 3.69 -0.50
CA ASN A 57 -7.10 5.10 -0.46
C ASN A 57 -8.53 5.26 0.06
N ASP A 58 -9.47 4.45 -0.43
CA ASP A 58 -10.87 4.44 0.03
C ASP A 58 -10.97 4.04 1.52
N LYS A 59 -10.24 2.99 1.94
CA LYS A 59 -10.25 2.50 3.32
C LYS A 59 -9.63 3.46 4.33
N PHE A 60 -8.55 4.13 3.95
CA PHE A 60 -7.82 5.03 4.86
C PHE A 60 -8.21 6.50 4.69
N GLY A 61 -8.94 6.87 3.63
CA GLY A 61 -9.30 8.25 3.32
C GLY A 61 -8.09 9.13 3.01
N THR A 62 -6.97 8.55 2.52
CA THR A 62 -5.72 9.27 2.23
C THR A 62 -5.11 8.77 0.93
N GLU A 63 -4.35 9.63 0.23
CA GLU A 63 -3.71 9.30 -1.05
C GLU A 63 -2.18 9.50 -0.97
N PRO A 64 -1.44 8.60 -0.28
CA PRO A 64 0.01 8.77 -0.10
C PRO A 64 0.80 8.63 -1.41
N PHE A 65 0.20 8.01 -2.43
CA PHE A 65 0.80 7.76 -3.75
C PHE A 65 0.34 8.77 -4.83
N SER A 66 0.14 10.03 -4.46
CA SER A 66 -0.27 11.10 -5.39
C SER A 66 0.82 11.49 -6.41
N LYS A 67 0.58 12.53 -7.24
CA LYS A 67 1.27 12.85 -8.52
C LYS A 67 2.80 12.72 -8.58
N ASP A 68 3.51 12.80 -7.47
CA ASP A 68 4.98 12.74 -7.41
C ASP A 68 5.52 11.38 -6.94
N PHE A 69 4.65 10.40 -6.69
CA PHE A 69 5.04 9.09 -6.22
C PHE A 69 5.29 8.14 -7.40
N HIS A 70 6.48 7.53 -7.42
CA HIS A 70 6.83 6.54 -8.43
C HIS A 70 6.55 5.13 -7.90
N PHE A 71 5.63 4.41 -8.54
CA PHE A 71 5.33 3.01 -8.20
C PHE A 71 6.55 2.08 -8.23
N SER A 72 7.61 2.45 -8.95
CA SER A 72 8.91 1.74 -8.94
C SER A 72 9.62 1.75 -7.58
N GLU A 73 9.22 2.64 -6.67
CA GLU A 73 9.75 2.72 -5.31
C GLU A 73 9.06 1.73 -4.36
N VAL A 74 7.95 1.11 -4.77
CA VAL A 74 7.21 0.11 -3.98
C VAL A 74 7.68 -1.28 -4.39
N LYS A 75 8.50 -1.91 -3.55
CA LYS A 75 9.07 -3.23 -3.84
C LYS A 75 8.50 -4.30 -2.91
N VAL A 76 8.34 -3.97 -1.64
CA VAL A 76 7.86 -4.91 -0.61
C VAL A 76 6.60 -4.39 0.06
N VAL A 77 5.82 -5.29 0.66
CA VAL A 77 4.56 -4.92 1.34
C VAL A 77 4.77 -3.85 2.43
N SER A 78 5.90 -3.85 3.12
CA SER A 78 6.24 -2.84 4.13
C SER A 78 6.36 -1.42 3.57
N ASP A 79 6.67 -1.24 2.28
CA ASP A 79 6.68 0.07 1.63
C ASP A 79 5.26 0.65 1.59
N VAL A 80 4.28 -0.19 1.24
CA VAL A 80 2.86 0.16 1.24
C VAL A 80 2.37 0.47 2.64
N ILE A 81 2.71 -0.39 3.62
CA ILE A 81 2.35 -0.16 5.03
C ILE A 81 2.90 1.19 5.51
N SER A 82 4.15 1.52 5.16
CA SER A 82 4.81 2.76 5.57
C SER A 82 4.13 3.98 4.96
N ALA A 83 3.75 3.91 3.68
CA ALA A 83 3.04 4.99 2.99
C ALA A 83 1.74 5.40 3.69
N TYR A 84 0.96 4.43 4.20
CA TYR A 84 -0.29 4.72 4.92
C TYR A 84 -0.13 4.94 6.43
N LYS A 85 1.05 4.67 7.01
CA LYS A 85 1.35 5.00 8.42
C LYS A 85 1.79 6.44 8.60
N THR A 86 2.52 6.99 7.63
CA THR A 86 2.90 8.40 7.59
C THR A 86 2.20 9.04 6.40
N PRO A 87 0.94 9.49 6.53
CA PRO A 87 0.42 10.41 5.55
C PRO A 87 1.39 11.60 5.55
N LYS A 88 2.14 11.79 4.45
CA LYS A 88 2.90 13.03 4.26
C LYS A 88 1.87 14.14 4.33
N THR A 89 1.77 14.78 5.49
CA THR A 89 1.06 16.04 5.63
C THR A 89 1.72 16.97 4.64
N THR A 90 1.05 17.24 3.53
CA THR A 90 1.42 18.32 2.62
C THR A 90 1.27 19.60 3.44
N ILE A 91 2.35 20.01 4.11
CA ILE A 91 2.49 21.34 4.65
C ILE A 91 2.47 22.28 3.44
N ASN A 92 1.28 22.80 3.12
CA ASN A 92 1.13 24.00 2.32
C ASN A 92 1.92 25.09 3.03
N THR A 93 3.15 25.34 2.58
CA THR A 93 3.87 26.56 2.91
C THR A 93 3.19 27.66 2.12
N THR A 94 2.17 28.27 2.72
CA THR A 94 1.75 29.62 2.35
C THR A 94 2.95 30.52 2.59
N LYS A 95 3.71 30.76 1.52
CA LYS A 95 4.70 31.84 1.48
C LYS A 95 3.93 33.15 1.36
N THR A 96 3.40 33.61 2.48
CA THR A 96 3.07 35.01 2.70
C THR A 96 4.34 35.76 3.06
N GLU A 97 4.45 36.97 2.52
CA GLU A 97 5.34 38.07 2.88
C GLU A 97 6.60 38.28 2.00
N GLY A 98 6.65 39.48 1.44
CA GLY A 98 7.65 40.03 0.51
C GLY A 98 7.02 41.09 -0.38
#